data_AF-A0A0F8XEF2-F1
#
_entry.id   AF-A0A0F8XEF2-F1
#
_cell.length_a   1.000
_cell.length_b   1.000
_cell.length_c   1.000
_cell.angle_alpha   90.00
_cell.angle_beta   90.00
_cell.angle_gamma   90.00
#
_symmetry.space_group_name_H-M   'P 1'
#
loop_
_entity.id
_entity.type
_entity.pdbx_description
1 polymer ?
#
loop_
_entity_poly.entity_id
_entity_poly.type
_entity_poly.pdbx_seq_one_letter_code
_entity_poly.pdbx_strand_id
1 'polypeptide(L)' 'MTGHKVFVDTNIIIYAYDISAQNKYEAAKTILTELWDSGLGVVSIQVLQEFFVN' A
#
# COMPACT_ATOMS: atom_id res chain seq x y z
N MET A 1 22.59 1.39 6.10
CA MET A 1 22.03 0.37 5.19
C MET A 1 21.11 1.09 4.22
N THR A 2 21.46 1.17 2.94
CA THR A 2 20.54 1.64 1.89
C THR A 2 19.47 0.56 1.68
N GLY A 3 18.42 0.59 2.51
CA GLY A 3 17.26 -0.27 2.31
C GLY A 3 16.62 0.07 0.96
N HIS A 4 16.36 -0.94 0.13
CA HIS A 4 15.63 -0.77 -1.11
C HIS A 4 14.23 -0.24 -0.77
N LYS A 5 13.95 1.01 -1.13
CA LYS A 5 12.62 1.61 -0.98
C LYS A 5 11.64 0.86 -1.88
N VAL A 6 10.45 0.60 -1.36
CA VAL A 6 9.37 -0.07 -2.09
C VAL A 6 8.32 0.96 -2.44
N PHE A 7 8.09 1.15 -3.74
CA PHE A 7 7.05 2.03 -4.22
C PHE A 7 5.69 1.33 -4.15
N VAL A 8 4.72 1.98 -3.51
CA VAL A 8 3.38 1.43 -3.27
C VAL A 8 2.39 2.05 -4.26
N ASP A 9 1.67 1.19 -4.98
CA ASP A 9 0.62 1.56 -5.93
C ASP A 9 -0.73 1.76 -5.22
N THR A 10 -1.61 2.57 -5.82
CA THR A 10 -2.97 2.83 -5.33
C THR A 10 -3.76 1.56 -5.07
N ASN A 11 -3.62 0.54 -5.92
CA ASN A 11 -4.36 -0.72 -5.77
C ASN A 11 -4.08 -1.43 -4.45
N ILE A 12 -2.82 -1.41 -3.99
CA ILE A 12 -2.45 -2.03 -2.72
C ILE A 12 -3.13 -1.29 -1.56
N ILE A 13 -3.19 0.03 -1.64
CA ILE A 13 -3.90 0.84 -0.65
C ILE A 13 -5.39 0.50 -0.69
N ILE A 14 -6.04 0.54 -1.86
CA ILE A 14 -7.48 0.24 -2.02
C ILE A 14 -7.82 -1.15 -1.46
N TYR A 15 -7.09 -2.20 -1.86
CA TYR A 15 -7.38 -3.55 -1.39
C TYR A 15 -7.18 -3.73 0.11
N ALA A 16 -6.29 -2.97 0.74
CA ALA A 16 -6.11 -3.02 2.18
C ALA A 16 -7.26 -2.37 2.97
N TYR A 17 -8.11 -1.56 2.32
CA TYR A 17 -9.35 -1.03 2.92
C TYR A 17 -10.60 -1.79 2.47
N ASP A 18 -10.55 -2.49 1.34
CA ASP A 18 -11.67 -3.27 0.82
C ASP A 18 -11.73 -4.68 1.39
N ILE A 19 -12.41 -4.85 2.53
CA ILE A 19 -12.64 -6.14 3.19
C ILE A 19 -13.39 -7.13 2.27
N SER A 20 -14.14 -6.64 1.27
CA SER A 20 -14.87 -7.51 0.33
C SER A 20 -13.95 -8.22 -0.67
N ALA A 21 -12.68 -7.80 -0.80
CA ALA A 21 -11.68 -8.37 -1.72
C ALA A 21 -10.98 -9.64 -1.19
N GLN A 22 -11.40 -10.17 -0.03
CA GLN A 22 -10.92 -11.40 0.63
C GLN A 22 -9.39 -11.59 0.59
N ASN A 23 -8.88 -12.47 -0.28
CA ASN A 23 -7.46 -12.82 -0.35
C ASN A 23 -6.57 -11.61 -0.69
N LYS A 24 -7.08 -10.68 -1.50
CA LYS A 24 -6.35 -9.45 -1.83
C LYS A 24 -6.27 -8.50 -0.64
N TYR A 25 -7.31 -8.48 0.19
CA TYR A 25 -7.31 -7.67 1.42
C TYR A 25 -6.25 -8.13 2.41
N GLU A 26 -6.21 -9.44 2.73
CA GLU A 26 -5.23 -9.97 3.67
C GLU A 26 -3.78 -9.77 3.17
N ALA A 27 -3.53 -10.01 1.87
CA ALA A 27 -2.23 -9.78 1.27
C ALA A 27 -1.83 -8.29 1.30
N ALA A 28 -2.71 -7.40 0.86
CA ALA A 28 -2.44 -5.96 0.83
C ALA A 28 -2.21 -5.37 2.22
N LYS A 29 -3.02 -5.81 3.21
CA LYS A 29 -2.86 -5.43 4.61
C LYS A 29 -1.52 -5.88 5.18
N THR A 30 -1.09 -7.11 4.86
CA THR A 30 0.20 -7.65 5.30
C THR A 30 1.35 -6.81 4.74
N ILE A 31 1.34 -6.57 3.41
CA ILE A 31 2.35 -5.75 2.72
C ILE A 31 2.43 -4.35 3.32
N LEU A 32 1.29 -3.67 3.53
CA LEU A 32 1.29 -2.32 4.10
C LEU A 32 1.82 -2.30 5.54
N THR A 33 1.49 -3.30 6.35
CA THR A 33 1.98 -3.39 7.73
C THR A 33 3.50 -3.56 7.76
N GLU A 34 4.05 -4.46 6.94
CA GLU A 34 5.49 -4.68 6.83
C GLU A 34 6.24 -3.43 6.32
N LEU A 35 5.68 -2.73 5.33
CA LEU A 35 6.28 -1.52 4.78
C LEU A 35 6.21 -0.34 5.76
N TRP A 36 5.15 -0.28 6.57
CA TRP A 36 5.00 0.70 7.64
C TRP A 36 6.05 0.48 8.74
N ASP A 37 6.16 -0.76 9.23
CA ASP A 37 7.09 -1.12 10.31
C ASP A 37 8.56 -0.98 9.89
N SER A 38 8.87 -1.30 8.63
CA SER A 38 10.22 -1.15 8.08
C SER A 38 10.58 0.29 7.68
N GLY A 39 9.59 1.17 7.51
CA GLY A 39 9.78 2.53 7.00
C GLY A 39 10.31 2.58 5.56
N LEU A 40 10.18 1.49 4.80
CA LEU A 40 10.68 1.38 3.42
C LEU A 40 9.63 1.72 2.36
N GLY A 41 8.36 1.82 2.76
CA GLY A 41 7.27 2.20 1.87
C GLY A 41 7.38 3.65 1.40
N VAL A 42 7.24 3.87 0.09
CA VAL A 42 7.11 5.21 -0.49
C VAL A 42 5.92 5.28 -1.43
N VAL A 43 5.23 6.41 -1.42
CA VAL A 43 4.09 6.73 -2.30
C VAL A 43 4.38 8.01 -3.06
N SER A 44 3.75 8.19 -4.22
CA SER A 44 3.77 9.47 -4.95
C SER A 44 2.51 10.28 -4.68
N ILE A 45 2.54 11.56 -5.03
CA ILE A 45 1.35 12.42 -5.02
C ILE A 45 0.26 11.87 -5.95
N GLN A 46 0.63 11.30 -7.10
CA GLN A 46 -0.33 10.70 -8.03
C GLN A 46 -1.09 9.53 -7.38
N VAL A 47 -0.38 8.63 -6.69
CA VAL A 47 -1.01 7.52 -5.96
C VAL A 47 -2.01 8.03 -4.91
N LEU A 48 -1.64 9.10 -4.19
CA LEU A 48 -2.57 9.73 -3.23
C LEU A 48 -3.78 10.37 -3.94
N GLN A 49 -3.58 11.04 -5.07
CA GLN A 49 -4.69 11.62 -5.85
C GLN A 49 -5.67 10.55 -6.31
N GLU A 50 -5.17 9.43 -6.84
CA GLU A 50 -6.02 8.31 -7.26
C GLU A 50 -6.77 7.67 -6.08
N PHE A 51 -6.18 7.66 -4.87
CA PHE A 51 -6.82 7.14 -3.68
C PHE A 51 -7.92 8.06 -3.11
N PHE A 52 -7.75 9.38 -3.18
CA PHE A 52 -8.72 10.34 -2.62
C PHE A 52 -9.84 10.75 -3.58
N VAL A 53 -9.68 10.51 -4.89
CA VAL A 53 -10.65 10.91 -5.92
C VAL A 53 -11.57 9.75 -6.34
N ASN A 54 -11.13 8.50 -6.19
CA ASN A 54 -11.97 7.30 -6.37
C ASN A 54 -12.76 6.97 -5.10
#